data_AF-A0AAD6HA39-F1
#
_entry.id   AF-A0AAD6HA39-F1
#
_cell.length_a   1.000
_cell.length_b   1.000
_cell.length_c   1.000
_cell.angle_alpha   90.00
_cell.angle_beta   90.00
_cell.angle_gamma   90.00
#
_symmetry.space_group_name_H-M   'P 1'
#
loop_
_entity.id
_entity.type
_entity.pdbx_description
1 polymer ?
#
loop_
_entity_poly.entity_id
_entity_poly.type
_entity_poly.pdbx_seq_one_letter_code
_entity_poly.pdbx_strand_id
1 'polypeptide(L)'
;MNTYGRRNVMLWVSTAIGVLCLIIGIMGCFTAGKIFWAIGCLIVVINFVYAMGIGSMYPVVASETSTLRLRAKTQSIGFCLQFLTTWAFGFSVPYMYTTDEGNLGGKVGFIFGFLSVVAWVVIYLEVPEMMGRTIADIDELFKRKTATKDFKKTVL
;
A
#
# COMPACT_ATOMS: atom_id res chain seq x y z
N MET A 1 9.07 2.87 16.10
CA MET A 1 7.90 3.29 15.30
C MET A 1 7.33 4.66 15.68
N ASN A 2 7.74 5.30 16.80
CA ASN A 2 7.21 6.61 17.22
C ASN A 2 8.08 7.83 16.83
N THR A 3 9.13 7.62 16.04
CA THR A 3 10.11 8.66 15.64
C THR A 3 10.05 9.05 14.18
N TYR A 4 9.44 8.24 13.31
CA TYR A 4 9.25 8.54 11.88
C TYR A 4 7.75 8.62 11.58
N GLY A 5 7.29 9.79 11.11
CA GLY A 5 5.88 10.06 10.85
C GLY A 5 5.23 8.97 10.00
N ARG A 6 4.05 8.50 10.41
CA ARG A 6 3.38 7.33 9.79
C ARG A 6 3.14 7.50 8.29
N ARG A 7 2.85 8.72 7.86
CA ARG A 7 2.73 9.07 6.44
C ARG A 7 4.05 8.86 5.70
N ASN A 8 5.16 9.34 6.26
CA ASN A 8 6.48 9.22 5.63
C ASN A 8 6.90 7.75 5.52
N VAL A 9 6.67 6.94 6.55
CA VAL A 9 7.01 5.50 6.49
C VAL A 9 6.17 4.78 5.43
N MET A 10 4.86 5.06 5.33
CA MET A 10 4.02 4.48 4.28
C MET A 10 4.45 4.92 2.87
N LEU A 11 4.85 6.18 2.69
CA LEU A 11 5.36 6.69 1.42
C LEU A 11 6.70 6.03 1.06
N TRP A 12 7.65 5.94 2.00
CA TRP A 12 8.95 5.29 1.78
C TRP A 12 8.80 3.81 1.41
N VAL A 13 7.95 3.08 2.12
CA VAL A 13 7.69 1.67 1.84
C VAL A 13 7.02 1.50 0.49
N SER A 14 6.05 2.36 0.16
CA SER A 14 5.37 2.32 -1.14
C SER A 14 6.33 2.63 -2.29
N THR A 15 7.27 3.58 -2.13
CA THR A 15 8.32 3.83 -3.12
C THR A 15 9.27 2.65 -3.26
N ALA A 16 9.67 2.02 -2.16
CA ALA A 16 10.57 0.86 -2.18
C ALA A 16 9.93 -0.33 -2.91
N ILE A 17 8.65 -0.61 -2.63
CA ILE A 17 7.89 -1.65 -3.33
C ILE A 17 7.73 -1.30 -4.81
N GLY A 18 7.43 -0.05 -5.15
CA GLY A 18 7.30 0.37 -6.54
C GLY A 18 8.59 0.22 -7.35
N VAL A 19 9.75 0.58 -6.77
CA VAL A 19 11.06 0.37 -7.40
C VAL A 19 11.36 -1.11 -7.58
N LEU A 20 11.08 -1.94 -6.57
CA LEU A 20 11.27 -3.39 -6.67
C LEU A 20 10.37 -4.03 -7.74
N CYS A 21 9.12 -3.58 -7.87
CA CYS A 21 8.20 -4.02 -8.93
C CYS A 21 8.70 -3.62 -10.33
N LEU A 22 9.26 -2.42 -10.49
CA LEU A 22 9.89 -1.98 -11.75
C LEU A 22 11.11 -2.85 -12.10
N ILE A 23 11.94 -3.21 -11.13
CA ILE A 23 13.09 -4.11 -11.33
C ILE A 23 12.62 -5.49 -11.80
N ILE A 24 11.56 -6.05 -11.19
CA ILE A 24 10.95 -7.30 -11.65
C ILE A 24 10.40 -7.16 -13.07
N GLY A 25 9.74 -6.04 -13.38
CA GLY A 25 9.22 -5.75 -14.73
C GLY A 25 10.31 -5.76 -15.79
N ILE A 26 11.44 -5.08 -15.52
CA ILE A 26 12.59 -5.00 -16.42
C ILE A 26 13.25 -6.37 -16.57
N MET A 27 13.47 -7.10 -15.46
CA MET A 27 14.00 -8.46 -15.50
C MET A 27 13.10 -9.42 -16.29
N GLY A 28 11.79 -9.20 -16.24
CA GLY A 28 10.78 -9.91 -17.02
C GLY A 28 10.86 -9.73 -18.53
N CYS A 29 11.60 -8.71 -19.01
CA CYS A 29 11.82 -8.47 -20.43
C CYS A 29 13.01 -9.28 -20.99
N PHE A 30 13.84 -9.86 -20.13
CA PHE A 30 15.00 -10.67 -20.52
C PHE A 30 14.69 -12.16 -20.30
N THR A 31 14.89 -12.97 -21.34
CA THR A 31 14.67 -14.42 -21.27
C THR A 31 16.00 -15.13 -21.06
N ALA A 32 16.38 -15.34 -19.80
CA ALA A 32 17.53 -16.17 -19.42
C ALA A 32 17.14 -17.10 -18.27
N GLY A 33 17.51 -18.38 -18.33
CA GLY A 33 17.03 -19.40 -17.38
C GLY A 33 17.32 -19.13 -15.89
N LYS A 34 18.28 -18.25 -15.58
CA LYS A 34 18.61 -17.85 -14.19
C LYS A 34 17.67 -16.76 -13.63
N ILE A 35 16.86 -16.13 -14.46
CA ILE A 35 16.01 -14.98 -14.08
C ILE A 35 14.82 -15.41 -13.22
N PHE A 36 14.29 -16.63 -13.41
CA PHE A 36 13.16 -17.13 -12.61
C PHE A 36 13.48 -17.22 -11.11
N TRP A 37 14.68 -17.67 -10.76
CA TRP A 37 15.15 -17.70 -9.36
C TRP A 37 15.31 -16.30 -8.77
N ALA A 38 15.83 -15.35 -9.56
CA ALA A 38 15.97 -13.96 -9.14
C ALA A 38 14.61 -13.28 -8.91
N ILE A 39 13.62 -13.53 -9.79
CA ILE A 39 12.25 -13.04 -9.63
C ILE A 39 11.61 -13.60 -8.34
N GLY A 40 11.74 -14.91 -8.09
CA GLY A 40 11.23 -15.53 -6.88
C GLY A 40 11.81 -14.90 -5.60
N CYS A 41 13.13 -14.65 -5.58
CA CYS A 41 13.80 -14.01 -4.46
C CYS A 41 13.29 -12.57 -4.23
N LEU A 42 13.12 -11.80 -5.31
CA LEU A 42 12.58 -10.43 -5.24
C LEU A 42 11.14 -10.38 -4.72
N ILE A 43 10.28 -11.34 -5.09
CA ILE A 43 8.90 -11.41 -4.58
C ILE A 43 8.89 -11.63 -3.06
N VAL A 44 9.80 -12.46 -2.54
CA VAL A 44 9.94 -12.66 -1.09
C VAL A 44 10.39 -11.38 -0.40
N VAL A 45 11.36 -10.66 -0.97
CA VAL A 45 11.83 -9.37 -0.45
C VAL A 45 10.69 -8.33 -0.44
N ILE A 46 9.87 -8.27 -1.50
CA ILE A 46 8.70 -7.38 -1.55
C ILE A 46 7.71 -7.72 -0.43
N ASN A 47 7.41 -9.01 -0.21
CA ASN A 47 6.53 -9.43 0.88
C ASN A 47 7.09 -9.04 2.26
N PHE A 48 8.39 -9.14 2.45
CA PHE A 48 9.04 -8.74 3.69
C PHE A 48 8.94 -7.23 3.94
N VAL A 49 9.22 -6.42 2.92
CA VAL A 49 9.08 -4.94 2.98
C VAL A 49 7.62 -4.54 3.21
N TYR A 50 6.68 -5.22 2.55
CA TYR A 50 5.25 -5.00 2.74
C TYR A 50 4.80 -5.31 4.17
N ALA A 51 5.20 -6.45 4.73
CA ALA A 51 4.83 -6.87 6.08
C ALA A 51 5.34 -5.90 7.15
N MET A 52 6.58 -5.41 7.01
CA MET A 52 7.16 -4.45 7.95
C MET A 52 6.52 -3.07 7.89
N GLY A 53 6.13 -2.61 6.69
CA GLY A 53 5.59 -1.27 6.48
C GLY A 53 4.07 -1.24 6.40
N ILE A 54 3.54 -1.41 5.19
CA ILE A 54 2.11 -1.19 4.90
C ILE A 54 1.24 -2.19 5.68
N GLY A 55 1.64 -3.46 5.74
CA GLY A 55 0.90 -4.53 6.40
C GLY A 55 0.68 -4.31 7.90
N SER A 56 1.66 -3.72 8.59
CA SER A 56 1.54 -3.41 10.02
C SER A 56 0.90 -2.04 10.28
N MET A 57 0.98 -1.10 9.34
CA MET A 57 0.54 0.29 9.55
C MET A 57 -0.91 0.57 9.13
N TYR A 58 -1.44 -0.14 8.13
CA TYR A 58 -2.82 0.07 7.67
C TYR A 58 -3.88 -0.10 8.79
N PRO A 59 -3.82 -1.13 9.67
CA PRO A 59 -4.88 -1.31 10.65
C PRO A 59 -4.78 -0.27 11.76
N VAL A 60 -3.57 0.21 12.05
CA VAL A 60 -3.32 1.23 13.06
C VAL A 60 -3.84 2.58 12.59
N VAL A 61 -3.60 2.95 11.33
CA VAL A 61 -4.11 4.21 10.75
C VAL A 61 -5.63 4.19 10.60
N ALA A 62 -6.22 3.08 10.13
CA ALA A 62 -7.68 2.91 10.11
C ALA A 62 -8.28 3.07 11.52
N SER A 63 -7.56 2.63 12.55
CA SER A 63 -8.02 2.67 13.93
C SER A 63 -7.93 4.05 14.60
N GLU A 64 -6.98 4.89 14.18
CA GLU A 64 -6.81 6.26 14.67
C GLU A 64 -7.68 7.28 13.94
N THR A 65 -8.01 6.99 12.68
CA THR A 65 -8.88 7.85 11.87
C THR A 65 -10.36 7.69 12.27
N SER A 66 -10.71 6.58 12.91
CA SER A 66 -12.10 6.27 13.26
C SER A 66 -12.49 6.83 14.63
N THR A 67 -13.56 7.62 14.68
CA THR A 67 -14.22 8.01 15.94
C THR A 67 -14.63 6.75 16.73
N LEU A 68 -14.45 6.73 18.06
CA LEU A 68 -14.64 5.55 18.93
C LEU A 68 -15.94 4.77 18.69
N ARG A 69 -17.04 5.46 18.36
CA ARG A 69 -18.36 4.83 18.10
C ARG A 69 -18.48 4.21 16.69
N LEU A 70 -17.71 4.66 15.71
CA LEU A 70 -17.77 4.20 14.31
C LEU A 70 -16.62 3.28 13.91
N ARG A 71 -15.63 3.07 14.80
CA ARG A 71 -14.45 2.25 14.54
C ARG A 71 -14.77 0.82 14.12
N ALA A 72 -15.72 0.17 14.78
CA ALA A 72 -16.13 -1.19 14.43
C ALA A 72 -16.70 -1.28 13.00
N LYS A 73 -17.61 -0.36 12.62
CA LYS A 73 -18.22 -0.32 11.28
C LYS A 73 -17.20 -0.01 10.18
N THR A 74 -16.27 0.91 10.45
CA THR A 74 -15.23 1.31 9.49
C THR A 74 -14.22 0.19 9.27
N GLN A 75 -13.79 -0.48 10.35
CA GLN A 75 -12.90 -1.63 10.24
C GLN A 75 -13.54 -2.81 9.51
N SER A 76 -14.83 -3.10 9.75
CA SER A 76 -15.51 -4.17 9.01
C SER A 76 -15.57 -3.90 7.51
N ILE A 77 -15.85 -2.66 7.09
CA ILE A 77 -15.86 -2.28 5.67
C ILE A 77 -14.45 -2.41 5.08
N GLY A 78 -13.42 -1.99 5.81
CA GLY A 78 -12.01 -2.14 5.39
C GLY A 78 -11.62 -3.60 5.19
N PHE A 79 -11.99 -4.48 6.12
CA PHE A 79 -11.74 -5.92 5.97
C PHE A 79 -12.53 -6.54 4.81
N CYS A 80 -13.79 -6.18 4.62
CA CYS A 80 -14.58 -6.65 3.47
C CYS A 80 -13.91 -6.28 2.14
N LEU A 81 -13.45 -5.03 1.99
CA LEU A 81 -12.73 -4.58 0.80
C LEU A 81 -11.39 -5.32 0.62
N GLN A 82 -10.67 -5.59 1.71
CA GLN A 82 -9.43 -6.37 1.68
C GLN A 82 -9.70 -7.79 1.17
N PHE A 83 -10.70 -8.49 1.69
CA PHE A 83 -11.03 -9.85 1.25
C PHE A 83 -11.52 -9.90 -0.19
N LEU A 84 -12.34 -8.94 -0.62
CA LEU A 84 -12.78 -8.82 -2.02
C LEU A 84 -11.59 -8.61 -2.96
N THR A 85 -10.65 -7.76 -2.56
CA THR A 85 -9.43 -7.49 -3.33
C THR A 85 -8.56 -8.75 -3.41
N THR A 86 -8.33 -9.43 -2.28
CA THR A 86 -7.58 -10.70 -2.24
C THR A 86 -8.23 -11.77 -3.11
N TRP A 87 -9.56 -11.88 -3.10
CA TRP A 87 -10.30 -12.78 -3.96
C TRP A 87 -10.10 -12.44 -5.44
N ALA A 88 -10.26 -11.16 -5.82
CA ALA A 88 -10.05 -10.70 -7.20
C ALA A 88 -8.62 -10.97 -7.70
N PHE A 89 -7.60 -10.74 -6.86
CA PHE A 89 -6.22 -11.11 -7.18
C PHE A 89 -6.01 -12.62 -7.23
N GLY A 90 -6.69 -13.39 -6.38
CA GLY A 90 -6.66 -14.85 -6.39
C GLY A 90 -7.16 -15.46 -7.71
N PHE A 91 -8.07 -14.80 -8.41
CA PHE A 91 -8.42 -15.15 -9.80
C PHE A 91 -7.44 -14.55 -10.80
N SER A 92 -7.13 -13.26 -10.69
CA SER A 92 -6.36 -12.55 -11.73
C SER A 92 -4.92 -13.07 -11.85
N VAL A 93 -4.25 -13.37 -10.74
CA VAL A 93 -2.85 -13.79 -10.71
C VAL A 93 -2.61 -15.12 -11.45
N PRO A 94 -3.32 -16.23 -11.17
CA PRO A 94 -3.12 -17.48 -11.92
C PRO A 94 -3.47 -17.36 -13.42
N TYR A 95 -4.43 -16.51 -13.78
CA TYR A 95 -4.71 -16.20 -15.19
C TYR A 95 -3.56 -15.45 -15.87
N MET A 96 -2.82 -14.60 -15.15
CA MET A 96 -1.64 -13.90 -15.69
C MET A 96 -0.42 -14.82 -15.89
N TYR A 97 -0.33 -15.94 -15.17
CA TYR A 97 0.79 -16.89 -15.24
C TYR A 97 0.53 -18.09 -16.15
N THR A 98 -0.72 -18.43 -16.45
CA THR A 98 -1.05 -19.56 -17.32
C THR A 98 -0.65 -19.26 -18.78
N THR A 99 0.04 -20.22 -19.39
CA THR A 99 0.79 -20.10 -20.66
C THR A 99 -0.05 -19.93 -21.93
N ASP A 100 -1.38 -19.99 -21.85
CA ASP A 100 -2.23 -20.16 -23.04
C ASP A 100 -2.83 -18.85 -23.61
N GLU A 101 -3.01 -17.80 -22.79
CA GLU A 101 -3.66 -16.55 -23.27
C GLU A 101 -2.98 -15.24 -22.81
N GLY A 102 -2.05 -15.30 -21.85
CA GLY A 102 -1.42 -14.08 -21.30
C GLY A 102 0.00 -13.80 -21.79
N ASN A 103 0.87 -14.82 -21.86
CA ASN A 103 2.32 -14.72 -22.11
C ASN A 103 3.02 -13.45 -21.55
N LEU A 104 2.55 -12.93 -20.41
CA LEU A 104 3.09 -11.70 -19.84
C LEU A 104 4.27 -11.96 -18.92
N GLY A 105 4.52 -13.21 -18.47
CA GLY A 105 5.72 -13.58 -17.70
C GLY A 105 6.08 -12.54 -16.63
N GLY A 106 7.29 -11.97 -16.70
CA GLY A 106 7.70 -10.90 -15.79
C GLY A 106 7.22 -9.47 -16.14
N LYS A 107 6.58 -9.24 -17.31
CA LYS A 107 5.96 -7.94 -17.65
C LYS A 107 4.79 -7.57 -16.73
N VAL A 108 4.24 -8.54 -16.03
CA VAL A 108 3.27 -8.34 -14.93
C VAL A 108 3.82 -7.34 -13.88
N GLY A 109 5.14 -7.30 -13.68
CA GLY A 109 5.81 -6.32 -12.81
C GLY A 109 5.57 -4.86 -13.19
N PHE A 110 5.34 -4.54 -14.47
CA PHE A 110 5.00 -3.18 -14.89
C PHE A 110 3.57 -2.76 -14.49
N ILE A 111 2.61 -3.70 -14.53
CA ILE A 111 1.22 -3.44 -14.12
C ILE A 111 1.18 -3.20 -12.61
N PHE A 112 1.84 -4.04 -11.83
CA PHE A 112 1.96 -3.86 -10.38
C PHE A 112 2.82 -2.64 -10.01
N GLY A 113 3.83 -2.32 -10.81
CA GLY A 113 4.59 -1.08 -10.70
C GLY A 113 3.70 0.15 -10.88
N PHE A 114 2.89 0.20 -11.93
CA PHE A 114 1.92 1.29 -12.14
C PHE A 114 0.89 1.38 -11.01
N LEU A 115 0.34 0.23 -10.59
CA LEU A 115 -0.61 0.17 -9.48
C LEU A 115 0.00 0.71 -8.18
N SER A 116 1.29 0.42 -7.93
CA SER A 116 2.02 0.94 -6.76
C SER A 116 2.19 2.46 -6.79
N VAL A 117 2.36 3.06 -7.97
CA VAL A 117 2.43 4.52 -8.14
C VAL A 117 1.06 5.15 -7.87
N VAL A 118 -0.01 4.56 -8.38
CA VAL A 118 -1.38 5.01 -8.08
C VAL A 118 -1.66 4.92 -6.58
N ALA A 119 -1.30 3.80 -5.94
CA ALA A 119 -1.42 3.63 -4.49
C ALA A 119 -0.59 4.68 -3.73
N TRP A 120 0.62 5.01 -4.21
CA TRP A 120 1.45 6.06 -3.63
C TRP A 120 0.77 7.44 -3.68
N VAL A 121 0.16 7.78 -4.82
CA VAL A 121 -0.60 9.03 -4.97
C VAL A 121 -1.80 9.07 -4.03
N VAL A 122 -2.56 7.97 -3.95
CA VAL A 122 -3.70 7.86 -3.02
C VAL A 122 -3.24 8.02 -1.58
N ILE A 123 -2.15 7.35 -1.17
CA ILE A 123 -1.57 7.51 0.18
C ILE A 123 -1.18 8.97 0.44
N TYR A 124 -0.60 9.65 -0.56
CA TYR A 124 -0.22 11.05 -0.43
C TYR A 124 -1.42 12.00 -0.29
N LEU A 125 -2.57 11.68 -0.92
CA LEU A 125 -3.78 12.50 -0.89
C LEU A 125 -4.69 12.19 0.32
N GLU A 126 -4.84 10.92 0.67
CA GLU A 126 -5.85 10.44 1.63
C GLU A 126 -5.31 10.15 3.02
N VAL A 127 -4.00 9.96 3.22
CA VAL A 127 -3.43 9.66 4.55
C VAL A 127 -2.94 10.95 5.24
N PRO A 128 -3.64 11.43 6.30
CA PRO A 128 -3.20 12.59 7.06
C PRO A 128 -2.01 12.24 7.95
N GLU A 129 -1.14 13.22 8.20
CA GLU A 129 0.00 13.04 9.11
C GLU A 129 -0.49 13.17 10.56
N MET A 130 -0.74 12.02 11.22
CA MET A 130 -1.29 11.94 12.58
C MET A 130 -0.24 11.98 13.70
N MET A 131 1.01 12.34 13.40
CA MET A 131 2.10 12.32 14.38
C MET A 131 2.01 13.51 15.32
N GLY A 132 1.94 13.23 16.64
CA GLY A 132 2.04 14.26 17.69
C GLY A 132 0.74 15.01 18.02
N ARG A 133 -0.43 14.54 17.58
CA ARG A 133 -1.74 15.13 17.93
C ARG A 133 -2.60 14.19 18.77
N THR A 134 -3.42 14.78 19.64
CA THR A 134 -4.39 14.05 20.46
C THR A 134 -5.55 13.58 19.59
N ILE A 135 -6.20 12.47 19.96
CA ILE A 135 -7.38 11.95 19.24
C ILE A 135 -8.50 13.02 19.17
N ALA A 136 -8.61 13.88 20.19
CA ALA A 136 -9.54 15.00 20.22
C ALA A 136 -9.24 16.06 19.14
N ASP A 137 -7.96 16.41 18.96
CA ASP A 137 -7.52 17.40 17.95
C ASP A 137 -7.76 16.88 16.53
N ILE A 138 -7.58 15.58 16.32
CA ILE A 138 -7.83 14.90 15.05
C ILE A 138 -9.33 14.96 14.72
N ASP A 139 -10.21 14.67 15.69
CA ASP A 139 -11.68 14.74 15.50
C ASP A 139 -12.13 16.18 15.19
N GLU A 140 -11.49 17.20 15.78
CA GLU A 140 -11.77 18.61 15.46
C GLU A 140 -11.31 19.01 14.05
N LEU A 141 -10.13 18.54 13.61
CA LEU A 141 -9.63 18.78 12.25
C LEU A 141 -10.50 18.10 11.18
N PHE A 142 -11.04 16.91 11.48
CA PHE A 142 -12.05 16.24 10.65
C PHE A 142 -13.37 17.01 10.61
N LYS A 143 -13.83 17.57 11.75
CA LYS A 143 -15.02 18.45 11.78
C LYS A 143 -14.83 19.73 10.96
N ARG A 144 -13.61 20.29 10.96
CA ARG A 144 -13.24 21.47 10.15
C ARG A 144 -13.03 21.16 8.65
N LYS A 145 -13.20 19.91 8.20
CA LYS A 145 -12.98 19.45 6.80
C LYS A 145 -11.65 19.93 6.21
N THR A 146 -10.60 19.99 7.04
CA THR A 146 -9.29 20.43 6.57
C THR A 146 -8.72 19.40 5.60
N ALA A 147 -8.10 19.86 4.51
CA ALA A 147 -7.49 18.96 3.54
C ALA A 147 -6.38 18.14 4.23
N THR A 148 -6.35 16.84 3.97
CA THR A 148 -5.41 15.85 4.51
C THR A 148 -3.94 16.28 4.47
N LYS A 149 -3.57 17.12 3.49
CA LYS A 149 -2.23 17.69 3.27
C LYS A 149 -1.87 18.79 4.27
N ASP A 150 -2.86 19.51 4.79
CA ASP A 150 -2.69 20.68 5.66
C ASP A 150 -2.81 20.34 7.15
N PHE A 151 -3.09 19.08 7.51
CA PHE A 151 -3.08 18.60 8.90
C PHE A 151 -1.76 18.92 9.64
N LYS A 152 -0.63 19.07 8.91
CA LYS A 152 0.65 19.46 9.50
C LYS A 152 0.75 20.96 9.80
N LYS A 153 0.03 21.81 9.06
CA LYS A 153 0.12 23.27 9.14
C LYS A 153 -0.94 23.91 10.05
N THR A 154 -2.06 23.24 10.26
CA THR A 154 -3.17 23.78 11.06
C THR A 154 -2.86 23.70 12.55
N VAL A 155 -2.21 24.72 13.12
CA VAL A 155 -2.07 24.86 14.58
C VAL A 155 -3.46 25.12 15.17
N LEU A 156 -3.85 24.37 16.19
CA LEU A 156 -5.01 24.67 17.03
C LEU A 156 -4.57 25.64 18.13
#